data_AF-A0A5J5GEC1-F1
#
_entry.id   AF-A0A5J5GEC1-F1
#
_cell.length_a   1.000
_cell.length_b   1.000
_cell.length_c   1.000
_cell.angle_alpha   90.00
_cell.angle_beta   90.00
_cell.angle_gamma   90.00
#
_symmetry.space_group_name_H-M   'P 1'
#
loop_
_entity.id
_entity.type
_entity.pdbx_description
1 polymer ?
#
loop_
_entity_poly.entity_id
_entity_poly.type
_entity_poly.pdbx_seq_one_letter_code
_entity_poly.pdbx_strand_id
1 'polypeptide(L)'
;MTRTLLAAVAAIALTPLGAQAQTLSTSNWSGMAYGTVSPHAPPAASTAQFWTDPTTGCSYARAQVGNYAPTWHLIHNGERIGLTNGRISCEGVIRPAR
;
A
#
# COMPACT_ATOMS: atom_id res chain seq x y z
N MET A 1 7.22 2.17 -77.46
CA MET A 1 6.38 1.27 -76.65
C MET A 1 7.27 0.20 -76.08
N THR A 2 7.66 0.33 -74.80
CA THR A 2 8.57 -0.63 -74.17
C THR A 2 8.13 -0.79 -72.72
N ARG A 3 7.50 -1.92 -72.42
CA ARG A 3 7.02 -2.31 -71.09
C ARG A 3 8.17 -3.01 -70.38
N THR A 4 8.62 -2.47 -69.26
CA THR A 4 9.59 -3.14 -68.39
C THR A 4 8.96 -3.25 -67.00
N LEU A 5 8.42 -4.43 -66.70
CA LEU A 5 8.07 -4.87 -65.36
C LEU A 5 9.35 -5.35 -64.68
N LEU A 6 9.66 -4.88 -63.48
CA LEU A 6 10.65 -5.53 -62.60
C LEU A 6 10.27 -5.36 -61.13
N ALA A 7 9.78 -6.48 -60.61
CA ALA A 7 9.96 -7.09 -59.29
C ALA A 7 10.02 -6.19 -58.04
N ALA A 8 9.04 -6.43 -57.17
CA ALA A 8 9.01 -6.05 -55.77
C ALA A 8 10.12 -6.76 -54.97
N VAL A 9 10.83 -6.00 -54.13
CA VAL A 9 11.58 -6.54 -52.98
C VAL A 9 11.10 -5.78 -51.75
N ALA A 10 10.08 -6.32 -51.09
CA ALA A 10 9.64 -5.84 -49.78
C ALA A 10 10.64 -6.36 -48.74
N ALA A 11 11.61 -5.52 -48.35
CA ALA A 11 12.49 -5.79 -47.23
C ALA A 11 11.69 -5.67 -45.93
N ILE A 12 11.28 -6.82 -45.37
CA ILE A 12 10.66 -6.88 -44.04
C ILE A 12 11.78 -6.68 -43.02
N ALA A 13 11.91 -5.47 -42.50
CA ALA A 13 12.79 -5.19 -41.37
C ALA A 13 12.22 -5.85 -40.12
N LEU A 14 12.85 -6.93 -39.66
CA LEU A 14 12.60 -7.54 -38.36
C LEU A 14 13.00 -6.53 -37.27
N THR A 15 12.02 -5.97 -36.57
CA THR A 15 12.26 -5.17 -35.36
C THR A 15 12.69 -6.13 -34.25
N PRO A 16 13.84 -5.91 -33.58
CA PRO A 16 14.09 -6.60 -32.32
C PRO A 16 13.11 -6.05 -31.29
N LEU A 17 12.19 -6.89 -30.81
CA LEU A 17 11.44 -6.60 -29.60
C LEU A 17 12.46 -6.51 -28.46
N GLY A 18 12.80 -5.28 -28.06
CA GLY A 18 13.54 -5.04 -26.83
C GLY A 18 12.75 -5.64 -25.68
N ALA A 19 13.29 -6.70 -25.07
CA ALA A 19 12.77 -7.25 -23.84
C ALA A 19 12.92 -6.17 -22.76
N GLN A 20 11.83 -5.47 -22.49
CA GLN A 20 11.72 -4.57 -21.35
C GLN A 20 11.77 -5.42 -20.08
N ALA A 21 12.96 -5.48 -19.48
CA ALA A 21 13.15 -6.03 -18.15
C ALA A 21 12.33 -5.18 -17.18
N GLN A 22 11.19 -5.71 -16.76
CA GLN A 22 10.38 -5.09 -15.72
C GLN A 22 11.18 -5.22 -14.43
N THR A 23 11.85 -4.14 -14.03
CA THR A 23 12.40 -4.02 -12.67
C THR A 23 11.21 -4.11 -11.73
N LEU A 24 10.97 -5.29 -11.15
CA LEU A 24 10.02 -5.45 -10.06
C LEU A 24 10.57 -4.60 -8.91
N SER A 25 10.00 -3.41 -8.73
CA SER A 25 10.16 -2.66 -7.50
C SER A 25 9.45 -3.46 -6.40
N THR A 26 10.20 -4.31 -5.70
CA THR A 26 9.76 -4.90 -4.43
C THR A 26 9.69 -3.76 -3.42
N SER A 27 8.63 -2.97 -3.54
CA SER A 27 8.22 -2.02 -2.53
C SER A 27 8.01 -2.87 -1.28
N ASN A 28 8.95 -2.80 -0.34
CA ASN A 28 8.92 -3.57 0.89
C ASN A 28 7.84 -2.93 1.77
N TRP A 29 6.58 -3.19 1.42
CA TRP A 29 5.43 -2.81 2.22
C TRP A 29 5.47 -3.69 3.46
N SER A 30 6.14 -3.20 4.51
CA SER A 30 6.06 -3.76 5.86
C SER A 30 4.62 -3.76 6.44
N GLY A 31 3.61 -3.40 5.64
CA GLY A 31 2.21 -3.26 6.02
C GLY A 31 1.38 -4.55 6.03
N MET A 32 1.98 -5.73 5.86
CA MET A 32 1.27 -7.02 5.94
C MET A 32 1.75 -7.91 7.09
N ALA A 33 2.49 -7.36 8.05
CA ALA A 33 2.61 -8.02 9.35
C ALA A 33 1.24 -7.96 10.05
N TYR A 34 0.69 -9.11 10.43
CA TYR A 34 -0.57 -9.24 11.16
C TYR A 34 -0.50 -8.50 12.51
N GLY A 35 -0.77 -7.19 12.52
CA GLY A 35 -0.85 -6.36 13.72
C GLY A 35 0.45 -6.30 14.52
N THR A 36 1.26 -5.26 14.33
CA THR A 36 2.42 -4.99 15.17
C THR A 36 1.96 -4.64 16.59
N VAL A 37 2.60 -5.23 17.60
CA VAL A 37 2.42 -4.77 18.98
C VAL A 37 3.13 -3.43 19.07
N SER A 38 2.36 -2.35 19.20
CA SER A 38 2.90 -1.01 19.32
C SER A 38 2.89 -0.60 20.79
N PRO A 39 4.02 -0.14 21.36
CA PRO A 39 4.03 0.42 22.71
C PRO A 39 3.18 1.69 22.83
N HIS A 40 2.80 2.31 21.70
CA HIS A 40 1.94 3.50 21.64
C HIS A 40 0.49 3.16 21.27
N ALA A 41 0.15 1.88 21.09
CA ALA A 41 -1.24 1.49 20.90
C ALA A 41 -2.04 1.78 22.19
N PRO A 42 -3.31 2.20 22.07
CA PRO A 42 -4.18 2.37 23.23
C PRO A 42 -4.28 1.09 24.06
N PRO A 43 -4.50 1.19 25.38
CA PRO A 43 -4.73 0.02 26.23
C PRO A 43 -5.86 -0.86 25.68
N ALA A 44 -5.79 -2.18 25.92
CA ALA A 44 -6.82 -3.11 25.47
C ALA A 44 -8.23 -2.79 26.01
N ALA A 45 -8.31 -2.15 27.17
CA ALA A 45 -9.55 -1.66 27.77
C ALA A 45 -10.10 -0.36 27.15
N SER A 46 -9.38 0.27 26.21
CA SER A 46 -9.83 1.49 25.55
C SER A 46 -11.12 1.25 24.76
N THR A 47 -12.09 2.13 24.97
CA THR A 47 -13.40 2.15 24.29
C THR A 47 -13.47 3.19 23.17
N ALA A 48 -12.41 3.97 22.95
CA ALA A 48 -12.36 5.00 21.92
C ALA A 48 -12.54 4.40 20.52
N GLN A 49 -13.27 5.07 19.64
CA GLN A 49 -13.42 4.60 18.25
C GLN A 49 -12.23 4.97 17.38
N PHE A 50 -11.54 6.06 17.73
CA PHE A 50 -10.39 6.59 17.01
C PHE A 50 -9.24 6.86 17.95
N TRP A 51 -8.01 6.73 17.45
CA TRP A 51 -6.79 7.04 18.16
C TRP A 51 -5.79 7.70 17.24
N THR A 52 -5.13 8.76 17.69
CA THR A 52 -3.98 9.34 17.00
C THR A 52 -2.75 9.08 17.87
N ASP A 53 -1.81 8.31 17.33
CA ASP A 53 -0.55 8.05 18.01
C ASP A 53 0.21 9.38 18.18
N PRO A 54 0.50 9.82 19.42
CA PRO A 54 1.14 11.11 19.67
C PRO A 54 2.60 11.17 19.18
N THR A 55 3.27 10.02 19.03
CA THR A 55 4.66 9.96 18.58
C THR A 55 4.75 9.97 17.07
N THR A 56 3.91 9.20 16.40
CA THR A 56 3.96 9.10 14.94
C THR A 56 3.01 10.06 14.25
N GLY A 57 1.97 10.55 14.93
CA GLY A 57 0.91 11.34 14.33
C GLY A 57 0.02 10.56 13.37
N CYS A 58 0.02 9.22 13.40
CA CYS A 58 -0.87 8.38 12.57
C CYS A 58 -2.22 8.17 13.28
N SER A 59 -3.34 8.32 12.56
CA SER A 59 -4.68 8.04 13.09
C SER A 59 -5.17 6.63 12.72
N TYR A 60 -5.84 5.98 13.68
CA TYR A 60 -6.33 4.62 13.60
C TYR A 60 -7.78 4.52 14.05
N ALA A 61 -8.54 3.61 13.44
CA ALA A 61 -9.89 3.23 13.85
C ALA A 61 -9.86 1.89 14.60
N ARG A 62 -10.68 1.78 15.65
CA ARG A 62 -10.78 0.58 16.46
C ARG A 62 -11.62 -0.50 15.77
N ALA A 63 -11.13 -1.74 15.76
CA ALA A 63 -11.92 -2.91 15.44
C ALA A 63 -11.84 -3.93 16.59
N GLN A 64 -12.98 -4.46 17.00
CA GLN A 64 -13.05 -5.52 17.99
C GLN A 64 -14.29 -6.38 17.73
N VAL A 65 -14.15 -7.69 17.90
CA VAL A 65 -15.26 -8.65 17.86
C VAL A 65 -15.33 -9.35 19.21
N GLY A 66 -16.49 -9.35 19.85
CA GLY A 66 -16.72 -10.06 21.12
C GLY A 66 -15.60 -9.86 22.15
N ASN A 67 -15.08 -10.99 22.66
CA ASN A 67 -14.03 -11.01 23.69
C ASN A 67 -12.59 -11.04 23.12
N TYR A 68 -12.41 -10.81 21.82
CA TYR A 68 -11.06 -10.70 21.24
C TYR A 68 -10.42 -9.36 21.62
N ALA A 69 -9.08 -9.35 21.72
CA ALA A 69 -8.33 -8.12 21.95
C ALA A 69 -8.50 -7.15 20.75
N PRO A 70 -8.67 -5.84 20.99
CA PRO A 70 -8.89 -4.88 19.92
C PRO A 70 -7.67 -4.75 19.01
N THR A 71 -7.95 -4.44 17.75
CA THR A 71 -6.96 -4.02 16.75
C THR A 71 -7.27 -2.58 16.33
N TRP A 72 -6.24 -1.87 15.88
CA TRP A 72 -6.33 -0.49 15.44
C TRP A 72 -5.85 -0.40 14.00
N HIS A 73 -6.74 0.01 13.09
CA HIS A 73 -6.52 0.01 11.65
C HIS A 73 -6.25 1.42 11.14
N LEU A 74 -5.19 1.58 10.35
CA LEU A 74 -4.78 2.88 9.83
C LEU A 74 -5.90 3.54 9.03
N ILE A 75 -6.13 4.83 9.28
CA ILE A 75 -7.09 5.63 8.54
C ILE A 75 -6.36 6.32 7.37
N HIS A 76 -6.78 5.99 6.16
CA HIS A 76 -6.39 6.73 4.97
C HIS A 76 -7.29 7.96 4.80
N ASN A 77 -6.70 9.11 4.43
CA ASN A 77 -7.42 10.38 4.22
C ASN A 77 -8.20 10.87 5.45
N GLY A 78 -7.66 10.67 6.66
CA GLY A 78 -8.27 11.08 7.92
C GLY A 78 -8.58 12.58 8.02
N GLU A 79 -7.87 13.43 7.28
CA GLU A 79 -8.10 14.88 7.26
C GLU A 79 -9.54 15.25 6.88
N ARG A 80 -10.20 14.41 6.07
CA ARG A 80 -11.60 14.58 5.67
C ARG A 80 -12.59 14.50 6.82
N ILE A 81 -12.16 13.96 7.97
CA ILE A 81 -12.94 13.83 9.20
C ILE A 81 -12.22 14.45 10.41
N GLY A 82 -11.24 15.34 10.18
CA GLY A 82 -10.51 16.02 11.25
C GLY A 82 -9.44 15.17 11.95
N LEU A 83 -9.02 14.06 11.34
CA LEU A 83 -7.93 13.20 11.79
C LEU A 83 -6.68 13.40 10.92
N THR A 84 -5.58 12.72 11.25
CA THR A 84 -4.38 12.77 10.41
C THR A 84 -4.44 11.74 9.29
N ASN A 85 -3.78 12.02 8.17
CA ASN A 85 -3.67 11.07 7.08
C ASN A 85 -2.65 9.98 7.37
N GLY A 86 -3.01 8.74 7.05
CA GLY A 86 -2.05 7.66 6.94
C GLY A 86 -0.97 7.95 5.89
N ARG A 87 0.27 7.60 6.22
CA ARG A 87 1.46 7.72 5.37
C ARG A 87 2.20 6.40 5.31
N ILE A 88 3.15 6.27 4.39
CA ILE A 88 3.90 5.02 4.18
C ILE A 88 4.69 4.54 5.41
N SER A 89 5.05 5.46 6.31
CA SER A 89 5.73 5.11 7.56
C SER A 89 4.76 4.76 8.70
N CYS A 90 3.44 4.84 8.49
CA CYS A 90 2.46 4.38 9.46
C CYS A 90 2.29 2.87 9.32
N GLU A 91 2.23 2.17 10.45
CA GLU A 91 1.88 0.76 10.45
C GLU A 91 0.40 0.60 10.04
N GLY A 92 0.07 -0.40 9.23
CA GLY A 92 -1.30 -0.58 8.74
C GLY A 92 -2.26 -1.05 9.83
N VAL A 93 -1.78 -1.88 10.76
CA VAL A 93 -2.54 -2.41 11.88
C VAL A 93 -1.65 -2.46 13.11
N ILE A 94 -2.11 -1.90 14.23
CA ILE A 94 -1.41 -1.98 15.53
C ILE A 94 -2.28 -2.65 16.59
N ARG A 95 -1.64 -3.24 17.61
CA ARG A 95 -2.31 -3.90 18.74
C ARG A 95 -1.72 -3.43 20.08
N PRO A 96 -2.52 -3.39 21.15
CA PRO A 96 -2.01 -3.16 22.49
C PRO A 96 -0.98 -4.23 22.88
N ALA A 97 -0.03 -3.87 23.74
CA ALA A 97 0.67 -4.87 24.54
C ALA A 97 -0.34 -5.64 25.41
N ARG A 98 -0.08 -6.94 25.65
CA ARG A 98 -0.93 -7.77 26.52
C ARG A 98 -0.90 -7.29 27.96
#